data_AF-A0AAV2LDV4-F1
#
_entry.id   AF-A0AAV2LDV4-F1
#
_cell.length_a   1.000
_cell.length_b   1.000
_cell.length_c   1.000
_cell.angle_alpha   90.00
_cell.angle_beta   90.00
_cell.angle_gamma   90.00
#
_symmetry.space_group_name_H-M   'P 1'
#
loop_
_entity.id
_entity.type
_entity.pdbx_description
1 polymer ?
#
loop_
_entity_poly.entity_id
_entity_poly.type
_entity_poly.pdbx_seq_one_letter_code
_entity_poly.pdbx_strand_id
1 'polypeptide(L)'
;MDYGLKLSLEKCTFFQTSVRYLSHIVSELGVETDPEKICALKSWPIPRTLKELRSFLGFAGYYRRFIHGYAAIAEPLNDLTNVYTPTHQKGRKQMSTPSYDTWT
;
A
#
# COMPACT_ATOMS: atom_id res chain seq x y z
N MET A 1 -27.12 -24.46 6.00
CA MET A 1 -25.71 -24.32 5.54
C MET A 1 -25.75 -23.99 4.05
N ASP A 2 -26.26 -22.81 3.71
CA ASP A 2 -26.96 -22.63 2.42
C ASP A 2 -26.14 -21.98 1.31
N TYR A 3 -24.83 -21.77 1.53
CA TYR A 3 -23.96 -21.08 0.56
C TYR A 3 -22.72 -21.90 0.12
N GLY A 4 -22.57 -23.16 0.57
CA GLY A 4 -21.49 -24.06 0.12
C GLY A 4 -20.05 -23.62 0.45
N LEU A 5 -19.86 -22.54 1.22
CA LEU A 5 -18.54 -22.04 1.63
C LEU A 5 -17.95 -22.94 2.72
N LYS A 6 -16.76 -23.49 2.47
CA LYS A 6 -15.98 -24.28 3.44
C LYS A 6 -14.79 -23.47 3.94
N LEU A 7 -14.62 -23.41 5.25
CA LEU A 7 -13.45 -22.80 5.88
C LEU A 7 -12.28 -23.80 5.91
N SER A 8 -11.08 -23.32 5.59
CA SER A 8 -9.85 -24.06 5.80
C SER A 8 -9.33 -23.76 7.21
N LEU A 9 -9.59 -24.66 8.16
CA LEU A 9 -9.22 -24.47 9.57
C LEU A 9 -7.72 -24.19 9.76
N GLU A 10 -6.86 -24.78 8.92
CA GLU A 10 -5.41 -24.55 8.92
C GLU A 10 -5.02 -23.08 8.63
N LYS A 11 -5.88 -22.34 7.93
CA LYS A 11 -5.67 -20.93 7.58
C LYS A 11 -6.44 -19.99 8.51
N CYS A 12 -7.25 -20.53 9.41
CA CYS A 12 -8.03 -19.76 10.36
C CYS A 12 -7.24 -19.56 11.65
N THR A 13 -6.99 -18.32 12.00
CA THR A 13 -6.43 -17.94 13.30
C THR A 13 -7.51 -17.18 14.07
N PHE A 14 -7.86 -17.67 15.25
CA PHE A 14 -8.90 -17.10 16.09
C PHE A 14 -8.29 -16.50 17.36
N PHE A 15 -8.94 -15.46 17.91
CA PHE A 15 -8.58 -14.81 19.17
C PHE A 15 -7.12 -14.32 19.24
N GLN A 16 -6.54 -13.90 18.12
CA GLN A 16 -5.19 -13.34 18.07
C GLN A 16 -5.24 -11.83 18.30
N THR A 17 -4.29 -11.31 19.07
CA THR A 17 -4.06 -9.86 19.27
C THR A 17 -3.43 -9.19 18.04
N SER A 18 -2.78 -9.98 17.19
CA SER A 18 -2.25 -9.54 15.89
C SER A 18 -2.43 -10.62 14.83
N VAL A 19 -2.89 -10.26 13.62
CA VAL A 19 -3.10 -11.20 12.51
C VAL A 19 -2.41 -10.71 11.24
N ARG A 20 -1.73 -11.63 10.55
CA ARG A 20 -1.19 -11.37 9.21
C ARG A 20 -2.33 -11.49 8.19
N TYR A 21 -2.65 -10.40 7.51
CA TYR A 21 -3.69 -10.33 6.49
C TYR A 21 -3.18 -9.59 5.26
N LEU A 22 -3.16 -10.27 4.10
CA LEU A 22 -2.77 -9.68 2.80
C LEU A 22 -1.44 -8.89 2.83
N SER A 23 -0.40 -9.45 3.46
CA SER A 23 0.93 -8.81 3.64
C SER A 23 0.93 -7.55 4.51
N HIS A 24 -0.06 -7.43 5.40
CA HIS A 24 -0.09 -6.48 6.50
C HIS A 24 -0.26 -7.24 7.82
N ILE A 25 0.22 -6.64 8.90
CA ILE A 25 0.01 -7.13 10.27
C ILE A 25 -1.03 -6.19 10.88
N VAL A 26 -2.20 -6.71 11.22
CA VAL A 26 -3.27 -5.94 11.87
C VAL A 26 -3.20 -6.24 13.36
N SER A 27 -2.97 -5.23 14.17
CA SER A 27 -2.95 -5.30 15.64
C SER A 27 -3.81 -4.20 16.24
N GLU A 28 -3.95 -4.17 17.58
CA GLU A 28 -4.63 -3.08 18.30
C GLU A 28 -4.01 -1.70 18.04
N LEU A 29 -2.71 -1.64 17.75
CA LEU A 29 -2.01 -0.39 17.44
C LEU A 29 -2.29 0.11 16.01
N GLY A 30 -2.85 -0.76 15.16
CA GLY A 30 -3.24 -0.44 13.79
C GLY A 30 -2.77 -1.46 12.78
N VAL A 31 -2.76 -1.03 11.52
CA VAL A 31 -2.27 -1.82 10.40
C VAL A 31 -0.81 -1.48 10.19
N GLU A 32 0.08 -2.44 10.39
CA GLU A 32 1.50 -2.35 10.10
C GLU A 32 1.81 -3.11 8.81
N THR A 33 2.86 -2.68 8.12
CA THR A 33 3.32 -3.37 6.92
C THR A 33 4.14 -4.60 7.30
N ASP A 34 4.01 -5.68 6.53
CA ASP A 34 4.88 -6.85 6.73
C ASP A 34 6.36 -6.46 6.54
N PRO A 35 7.22 -6.61 7.57
CA PRO A 35 8.63 -6.25 7.50
C PRO A 35 9.38 -7.02 6.40
N GLU A 36 8.92 -8.22 6.02
CA GLU A 36 9.48 -8.98 4.91
C GLU A 36 9.38 -8.22 3.58
N LYS A 37 8.26 -7.51 3.37
CA LYS A 37 8.03 -6.72 2.15
C LYS A 37 8.82 -5.42 2.15
N ILE A 38 9.00 -4.81 3.32
CA ILE A 38 9.90 -3.67 3.49
C ILE A 38 11.34 -4.08 3.20
N CYS A 39 11.78 -5.25 3.70
CA CYS A 39 13.10 -5.80 3.39
C CYS A 39 13.29 -6.02 1.88
N ALA A 40 12.29 -6.59 1.19
CA ALA A 40 12.33 -6.76 -0.26
C ALA A 40 12.42 -5.42 -1.02
N LEU A 41 11.80 -4.35 -0.50
CA LEU A 41 11.92 -3.02 -1.08
C LEU A 41 13.31 -2.41 -0.84
N LYS A 42 13.91 -2.65 0.34
CA LYS A 42 15.28 -2.21 0.67
C LYS A 42 16.36 -2.96 -0.12
N SER A 43 16.16 -4.25 -0.39
CA SER A 43 17.09 -5.06 -1.17
C SER A 43 16.86 -4.96 -2.69
N TRP A 44 15.89 -4.14 -3.13
CA TRP A 44 15.57 -4.01 -4.54
C TRP A 44 16.78 -3.44 -5.30
N PRO A 45 17.19 -4.07 -6.42
CA PRO A 45 18.34 -3.59 -7.19
C PRO A 45 18.05 -2.22 -7.79
N ILE A 46 19.07 -1.36 -7.87
CA ILE A 46 18.94 -0.02 -8.46
C ILE A 46 18.45 -0.18 -9.91
N PRO A 47 17.25 0.32 -10.26
CA PRO A 47 16.69 0.15 -11.60
C PRO A 47 17.57 0.90 -12.60
N ARG A 48 18.01 0.19 -13.65
CA ARG A 48 18.82 0.79 -14.73
C ARG A 48 17.98 1.06 -15.97
N THR A 49 16.78 0.50 -16.03
CA THR A 49 15.87 0.57 -17.17
C THR A 49 14.54 1.21 -16.78
N LEU A 50 13.91 1.96 -17.70
CA LEU A 50 12.56 2.52 -17.54
C LEU A 50 11.50 1.50 -17.11
N LYS A 51 11.58 0.26 -17.64
CA LYS A 51 10.67 -0.83 -17.27
C LYS A 51 10.80 -1.22 -15.80
N GLU A 52 12.03 -1.33 -15.31
CA GLU A 52 12.33 -1.67 -13.91
C GLU A 52 11.91 -0.53 -12.97
N LEU A 53 12.13 0.71 -13.39
CA LEU A 53 11.69 1.89 -12.65
C LEU A 53 10.17 1.92 -12.47
N ARG A 54 9.41 1.62 -13.52
CA ARG A 54 7.93 1.48 -13.47
C ARG A 54 7.50 0.36 -12.53
N SER A 55 8.13 -0.81 -12.62
CA SER A 55 7.83 -1.93 -11.73
C SER A 55 8.13 -1.59 -10.28
N PHE A 56 9.24 -0.91 -10.01
CA PHE A 56 9.61 -0.43 -8.69
C PHE A 56 8.59 0.59 -8.14
N LEU A 57 8.23 1.61 -8.93
CA LEU A 57 7.25 2.62 -8.53
C LEU A 57 5.86 2.02 -8.27
N GLY A 58 5.46 0.99 -9.02
CA GLY A 58 4.23 0.24 -8.75
C GLY A 58 4.28 -0.52 -7.43
N PHE A 59 5.41 -1.18 -7.14
CA PHE A 59 5.60 -1.91 -5.88
C PHE A 59 5.70 -0.96 -4.67
N ALA A 60 6.49 0.10 -4.78
CA ALA A 60 6.63 1.11 -3.73
C ALA A 60 5.32 1.90 -3.52
N GLY A 61 4.54 2.10 -4.58
CA GLY A 61 3.23 2.74 -4.52
C GLY A 61 2.21 1.96 -3.68
N TYR A 62 2.31 0.64 -3.61
CA TYR A 62 1.46 -0.18 -2.72
C TYR A 62 1.70 0.16 -1.24
N TYR A 63 2.93 0.55 -0.89
CA TYR A 63 3.34 0.89 0.48
C TYR A 63 3.32 2.40 0.79
N ARG A 64 2.81 3.23 -0.14
CA ARG A 64 2.81 4.70 -0.01
C ARG A 64 2.17 5.23 1.28
N ARG A 65 1.24 4.47 1.90
CA ARG A 65 0.56 4.88 3.16
C ARG A 65 1.48 4.79 4.38
N PHE A 66 2.56 4.02 4.27
CA PHE A 66 3.55 3.80 5.33
C PHE A 66 4.83 4.59 5.11
N ILE A 67 5.02 5.16 3.92
CA ILE A 67 6.18 5.98 3.57
C ILE A 67 5.80 7.45 3.73
N HIS A 68 6.30 8.08 4.78
CA HIS A 68 6.09 9.51 5.01
C HIS A 68 6.70 10.32 3.87
N GLY A 69 5.91 11.20 3.24
CA GLY A 69 6.40 12.02 2.13
C GLY A 69 6.65 11.27 0.82
N TYR A 70 6.08 10.07 0.62
CA TYR A 70 6.29 9.27 -0.61
C TYR A 70 6.12 10.07 -1.90
N ALA A 71 5.14 10.97 -1.95
CA ALA A 71 4.87 11.78 -3.14
C ALA A 71 6.09 12.62 -3.56
N ALA A 72 6.74 13.30 -2.62
CA ALA A 72 7.92 14.14 -2.90
C ALA A 72 9.14 13.30 -3.29
N ILE A 73 9.27 12.09 -2.74
CA ILE A 73 10.37 11.17 -3.05
C ILE A 73 10.18 10.53 -4.44
N ALA A 74 8.93 10.18 -4.77
CA ALA A 74 8.59 9.52 -6.03
C ALA A 74 8.40 10.50 -7.20
N GLU A 75 8.21 11.79 -6.95
CA GLU A 75 8.05 12.86 -7.95
C GLU A 75 9.17 12.87 -9.01
N PRO A 76 10.47 12.97 -8.65
CA PRO A 76 11.54 12.97 -9.66
C PRO A 76 11.63 11.67 -10.44
N LEU A 77 11.28 10.53 -9.82
CA LEU A 77 11.28 9.22 -10.47
C LEU A 77 10.07 9.08 -11.43
N ASN A 78 8.93 9.65 -11.07
CA ASN A 78 7.75 9.70 -11.91
C ASN A 78 8.01 10.58 -13.14
N ASP A 79 8.68 11.72 -12.99
CA ASP A 79 9.02 12.61 -14.11
C ASP A 79 9.93 11.91 -15.13
N LEU A 80 10.95 11.18 -14.66
CA LEU A 80 11.79 10.33 -15.51
C LEU A 80 10.98 9.26 -16.27
N THR A 81 9.85 8.85 -15.70
CA THR A 81 8.95 7.83 -16.28
C THR A 81 7.89 8.44 -17.21
N ASN A 82 7.52 9.71 -16.98
CA ASN A 82 6.41 10.42 -17.63
C ASN A 82 6.75 10.93 -19.04
N VAL A 83 8.04 11.07 -19.38
CA VAL A 83 8.49 11.42 -20.74
C VAL A 83 7.94 10.45 -21.80
N TYR A 84 7.46 9.26 -21.41
CA TYR A 84 7.00 8.21 -22.32
C TYR A 84 5.54 7.76 -22.11
N THR A 85 4.77 8.34 -21.18
CA THR A 85 3.38 7.93 -20.93
C THR A 85 2.49 9.14 -20.63
N PRO A 86 1.50 9.46 -21.47
CA PRO A 86 0.57 10.55 -21.18
C PRO A 86 -0.37 10.10 -20.06
N THR A 87 -0.06 10.47 -18.81
CA THR A 87 -0.97 10.22 -17.69
C THR A 87 -1.67 11.51 -17.27
N HIS A 88 -2.99 11.51 -17.48
CA HIS A 88 -3.95 12.54 -17.09
C HIS A 88 -3.85 12.80 -15.58
N GLN A 89 -3.17 13.89 -15.18
CA GLN A 89 -3.13 14.37 -13.81
C GLN A 89 -4.56 14.72 -13.37
N LYS A 90 -5.22 13.77 -12.68
CA LYS A 90 -6.53 14.02 -12.07
C LYS A 90 -6.29 14.87 -10.83
N GLY A 91 -6.68 16.14 -10.91
CA GLY A 91 -6.49 17.15 -9.88
C GLY A 91 -6.92 16.68 -8.48
N ARG A 92 -6.07 17.03 -7.51
CA ARG A 92 -6.28 16.82 -6.08
C ARG A 92 -7.53 17.59 -5.64
N LYS A 93 -8.68 16.93 -5.54
CA LYS A 93 -9.85 17.49 -4.83
C LYS A 93 -9.54 17.46 -3.34
N GLN A 94 -9.55 18.64 -2.70
CA GLN A 94 -9.58 18.73 -1.24
C GLN A 94 -10.80 17.96 -0.74
N MET A 95 -10.56 16.95 0.07
CA MET A 95 -11.60 16.31 0.85
C MET A 95 -11.75 17.15 2.11
N SER A 96 -12.75 18.04 2.12
CA SER A 96 -13.17 18.70 3.35
C SER A 96 -13.67 17.62 4.31
N THR A 97 -13.08 17.54 5.50
CA THR A 97 -13.55 16.67 6.58
C THR A 97 -14.93 17.12 7.03
N PRO A 98 -15.98 16.28 7.03
CA PRO A 98 -17.18 16.56 7.80
C PRO A 98 -16.85 16.37 9.28
N SER A 99 -17.02 17.41 10.10
CA SER A 99 -16.99 17.34 11.56
C SER A 99 -17.99 16.27 12.01
N TYR A 100 -17.54 15.28 12.77
CA TYR A 100 -18.40 14.24 13.34
C TYR A 100 -18.98 14.69 14.69
N ASP A 101 -19.42 15.94 14.79
CA ASP A 101 -20.06 16.43 16.01
C ASP A 101 -21.55 16.64 15.74
N THR A 102 -22.35 15.59 15.99
CA THR A 102 -23.68 15.63 16.62
C THR A 102 -24.48 14.35 16.29
N TRP A 103 -24.44 13.38 17.21
CA TRP A 103 -25.62 12.60 17.60
C TRP A 103 -25.63 12.56 19.13
N THR A 104 -26.28 13.57 19.72
CA THR A 104 -26.94 13.46 21.03
C THR A 104 -28.42 13.67 20.77
#